data_AF-A0A950BUH1-F1
#
_entry.id   AF-A0A950BUH1-F1
#
_cell.length_a   1.000
_cell.length_b   1.000
_cell.length_c   1.000
_cell.angle_alpha   90.00
_cell.angle_beta   90.00
_cell.angle_gamma   90.00
#
_symmetry.space_group_name_H-M   'P 1'
#
loop_
_entity.id
_entity.type
_entity.pdbx_description
1 polymer ?
#
loop_
_entity_poly.entity_id
_entity_poly.type
_entity_poly.pdbx_seq_one_letter_code
_entity_poly.pdbx_strand_id
1 'polypeptide(L)' 'MPELPEVETMVRGLRPAFLGRFVEQIEVHDPFLLQGCDAEEFERRGRMVQVEEVARRGKWVAI' A
#
# COMPACT_ATOMS: atom_id res chain seq x y z
N MET A 1 11.31 -10.73 -8.70
CA MET A 1 11.15 -9.43 -8.02
C MET A 1 11.10 -8.38 -9.11
N PRO A 2 10.14 -7.44 -9.12
CA PRO A 2 10.13 -6.34 -10.07
C PRO A 2 11.41 -5.51 -9.94
N GLU A 3 11.97 -5.03 -11.05
CA GLU A 3 13.08 -4.09 -11.04
C GLU A 3 12.56 -2.65 -10.93
N LEU A 4 13.48 -1.69 -10.84
CA LEU A 4 13.14 -0.28 -10.62
C LEU A 4 12.17 0.28 -11.69
N PRO A 5 12.33 -0.03 -13.00
CA PRO A 5 11.41 0.45 -14.02
C PRO A 5 10.00 -0.12 -13.85
N GLU A 6 9.84 -1.40 -13.51
CA GLU A 6 8.51 -1.99 -13.32
C GLU A 6 7.79 -1.38 -12.12
N VAL A 7 8.50 -1.12 -11.01
CA VAL A 7 7.91 -0.46 -9.84
C VAL A 7 7.46 0.97 -10.17
N GLU A 8 8.23 1.70 -10.97
CA GLU A 8 7.83 3.03 -11.47
C GLU A 8 6.55 2.95 -12.31
N THR A 9 6.44 1.95 -13.19
CA THR A 9 5.22 1.70 -13.97
C THR A 9 4.02 1.41 -13.07
N MET A 10 4.19 0.58 -12.03
CA MET A 10 3.13 0.29 -11.05
C MET A 10 2.68 1.55 -10.32
N VAL A 11 3.61 2.35 -9.79
CA VAL A 11 3.31 3.60 -9.06
C VAL A 11 2.53 4.58 -9.95
N ARG A 12 2.93 4.74 -11.22
CA ARG A 12 2.21 5.58 -12.19
C ARG A 12 0.79 5.10 -12.46
N GLY A 13 0.57 3.78 -12.52
CA GLY A 13 -0.75 3.19 -12.71
C GLY A 13 -1.65 3.30 -11.48
N LEU A 14 -1.08 3.13 -10.27
CA LEU A 14 -1.82 3.16 -9.01
C LEU A 14 -2.21 4.58 -8.59
N ARG A 15 -1.30 5.56 -8.75
CA ARG A 15 -1.52 6.94 -8.29
C ARG A 15 -2.88 7.54 -8.67
N PRO A 16 -3.35 7.54 -9.94
CA PRO A 16 -4.66 8.12 -10.28
C PRO A 16 -5.86 7.37 -9.69
N ALA A 17 -5.69 6.08 -9.36
CA ALA A 17 -6.76 5.27 -8.77
C ALA A 17 -6.85 5.43 -7.25
N PHE A 18 -5.76 5.76 -6.56
CA PHE A 18 -5.69 5.75 -5.09
C PHE A 18 -5.64 7.14 -4.47
N LEU A 19 -4.93 8.10 -5.08
CA LEU A 19 -4.66 9.40 -4.47
C LEU A 19 -5.94 10.13 -4.07
N GLY A 20 -6.02 10.58 -2.82
CA GLY A 20 -7.17 11.30 -2.25
C GLY A 20 -8.34 10.41 -1.84
N ARG A 21 -8.31 9.10 -2.11
CA ARG A 21 -9.33 8.14 -1.65
C ARG A 21 -9.09 7.72 -0.21
N PHE A 22 -10.15 7.20 0.42
CA PHE A 22 -10.09 6.63 1.76
C PHE A 22 -10.11 5.10 1.70
N VAL A 23 -9.33 4.46 2.57
CA VAL A 23 -9.35 3.01 2.75
C VAL A 23 -10.56 2.64 3.61
N GLU A 24 -11.57 2.01 3.01
CA GLU A 24 -12.78 1.61 3.74
C GLU A 24 -12.56 0.40 4.65
N GLN A 25 -11.79 -0.58 4.15
CA GLN A 25 -11.49 -1.84 4.83
C GLN A 25 -10.20 -2.44 4.30
N ILE A 26 -9.52 -3.20 5.15
CA ILE A 26 -8.39 -4.06 4.80
C ILE A 26 -8.78 -5.48 5.23
N GLU A 27 -8.44 -6.48 4.42
CA GLU A 27 -8.59 -7.90 4.75
C GLU A 27 -7.24 -8.58 4.57
N VAL A 28 -6.70 -9.16 5.65
CA VAL A 28 -5.41 -9.85 5.62
C VAL A 28 -5.64 -11.36 5.48
N HIS A 29 -5.33 -11.91 4.30
CA HIS A 29 -5.44 -13.35 4.05
C HIS A 29 -4.18 -14.14 4.43
N ASP A 30 -3.01 -13.49 4.45
CA ASP A 30 -1.74 -14.11 4.83
C ASP A 30 -0.95 -13.20 5.79
N PRO A 31 -1.02 -13.47 7.11
CA PRO A 31 -0.29 -12.68 8.11
C PRO A 31 1.24 -12.73 7.96
N PHE A 32 1.80 -13.71 7.25
CA PHE A 32 3.26 -13.83 7.06
C PHE A 32 3.85 -12.64 6.27
N LEU A 33 3.03 -11.94 5.48
CA LEU A 33 3.44 -10.77 4.72
C LEU A 33 3.58 -9.50 5.56
N LEU A 34 3.03 -9.48 6.78
CA LEU A 34 3.11 -8.34 7.68
C LEU A 34 4.46 -8.31 8.41
N GLN A 35 4.99 -7.11 8.60
CA GLN A 35 6.21 -6.87 9.36
C GLN A 35 5.95 -5.83 10.44
N GLY A 36 6.26 -6.17 11.69
CA GLY A 36 6.17 -5.23 12.82
C GLY A 36 4.76 -4.92 13.34
N CYS A 37 3.73 -5.64 12.88
CA CYS A 37 2.38 -5.62 13.41
C CYS A 37 1.66 -6.94 13.09
N ASP A 38 0.55 -7.21 13.77
CA ASP A 38 -0.37 -8.29 13.42
C ASP A 38 -1.53 -7.81 12.52
N ALA A 39 -2.36 -8.74 12.06
CA ALA A 39 -3.46 -8.45 11.14
C ALA A 39 -4.50 -7.49 11.75
N GLU A 40 -4.89 -7.71 13.00
CA GLU A 40 -5.91 -6.88 13.66
C GLU A 40 -5.41 -5.44 13.83
N GLU A 41 -4.15 -5.26 14.23
CA GLU A 41 -3.55 -3.94 14.34
C GLU A 41 -3.49 -3.25 12.97
N PHE A 42 -3.09 -3.96 11.92
CA PHE A 42 -2.99 -3.42 10.57
C PHE A 42 -4.36 -2.98 10.02
N GLU A 43 -5.39 -3.82 10.17
CA GLU A 43 -6.76 -3.52 9.74
C GLU A 43 -7.34 -2.31 10.49
N ARG A 44 -7.13 -2.23 11.80
CA ARG A 44 -7.61 -1.11 12.62
C ARG A 44 -6.90 0.20 12.26
N ARG A 45 -5.59 0.18 12.01
CA ARG A 45 -4.79 1.37 11.71
C ARG A 45 -5.00 1.88 10.30
N GLY A 46 -5.24 0.99 9.34
CA GLY A 46 -5.42 1.38 7.93
C GLY A 46 -6.84 1.82 7.57
N ARG A 47 -7.83 1.60 8.43
CA ARG A 47 -9.23 1.95 8.18
C ARG A 47 -9.46 3.47 8.24
N MET A 48 -10.26 3.99 7.31
CA MET A 48 -10.61 5.41 7.14
C MET A 48 -9.40 6.36 6.98
N VAL A 49 -8.23 5.82 6.59
CA VAL A 49 -7.06 6.62 6.27
C VAL A 49 -7.16 7.11 4.82
N GLN A 50 -6.84 8.39 4.59
CA GLN A 50 -6.75 8.95 3.25
C GLN A 50 -5.38 8.64 2.63
N VAL A 51 -5.36 8.23 1.38
CA VAL A 51 -4.11 8.07 0.63
C VAL A 51 -3.60 9.44 0.18
N GLU A 52 -2.58 9.96 0.87
CA GLU A 52 -1.97 11.27 0.58
C GLU A 52 -0.89 11.19 -0.51
N GLU A 53 -0.25 10.03 -0.67
CA GLU A 53 0.81 9.83 -1.65
C GLU A 53 0.82 8.38 -2.18
N VAL A 54 1.31 8.19 -3.41
CA VAL A 54 1.69 6.87 -3.92
C VAL A 54 3.05 7.02 -4.59
N ALA A 55 4.11 6.53 -3.97
CA ALA A 55 5.48 6.79 -4.36
C ALA A 55 6.31 5.51 -4.47
N ARG A 56 7.49 5.65 -5.08
CA ARG A 56 8.51 4.60 -5.13
C ARG A 56 9.64 4.93 -4.18
N ARG A 57 10.08 3.94 -3.40
CA ARG A 57 11.33 3.98 -2.65
C ARG A 57 12.21 2.79 -3.04
N GLY A 58 13.14 2.99 -3.98
CA GLY A 58 13.91 1.87 -4.52
C GLY A 58 12.99 0.86 -5.21
N LYS A 59 12.94 -0.39 -4.73
CA LYS A 59 12.04 -1.43 -5.23
C LYS A 59 10.70 -1.52 -4.47
N TRP A 60 10.44 -0.59 -3.55
CA TRP A 60 9.21 -0.55 -2.75
C TRP A 60 8.18 0.39 -3.36
N VAL A 61 6.91 -0.04 -3.35
CA VAL A 61 5.74 0.84 -3.48
C VAL A 61 5.39 1.32 -2.07
N ALA A 62 5.30 2.63 -1.89
CA ALA A 62 4.90 3.28 -0.64
C ALA A 62 3.58 4.02 -0.87
N ILE A 63 2.64 3.83 0.06
CA ILE A 63 1.28 4.39 0.08
C ILE A 63 1.06 4.98 1.46
#